data_AF-I1CQS6-F1
#
_entry.id   AF-I1CQS6-F1
#
_cell.length_a   1.000
_cell.length_b   1.000
_cell.length_c   1.000
_cell.angle_alpha   90.00
_cell.angle_beta   90.00
_cell.angle_gamma   90.00
#
_symmetry.space_group_name_H-M   'P 1'
#
loop_
_entity.id
_entity.type
_entity.pdbx_description
1 polymer ?
#
loop_
_entity_poly.entity_id
_entity_poly.type
_entity_poly.pdbx_seq_one_letter_code
_entity_poly.pdbx_strand_id
1 'polypeptide(L)'
;MRAIMLADLEQKAQRLPPDFSLAIEQVTLPEDLDADRLSQEEASKWLAPALRILTHHSNMKPHLENGMNQNGIYYNNDYFRLYLAFVQFQNVFAKVFPNQVIRIATPTSLDDESGGSEKDKDRERNANMKAYRSWIEPHLTESNWAAFRRNVMVGERMMQLTKVVGQGVLLMTKELSGSKLHLTFTNNEWDEFIQGLSHGRWDETIDWSHEEEQVEGASNSLLVNELKYKFATHLWFTHQGSLVPAAERKAARLRERKQKKTNGTGSL
;
A
#
# COMPACT_ATOMS: atom_id res chain seq x y z
N MET A 1 21.01 8.91 1.88
CA MET A 1 19.68 8.67 2.48
C MET A 1 19.42 9.47 3.78
N ARG A 2 20.38 10.30 4.26
CA ARG A 2 20.29 11.23 5.43
C ARG A 2 19.19 12.34 5.37
N ALA A 3 18.25 12.30 4.43
CA ALA A 3 17.53 13.52 3.98
C ALA A 3 16.05 13.64 4.34
N ILE A 4 15.44 12.66 5.04
CA ILE A 4 14.03 12.75 5.44
C ILE A 4 13.93 13.04 6.93
N MET A 5 13.64 14.30 7.25
CA MET A 5 13.44 14.76 8.62
C MET A 5 11.96 14.66 8.99
N LEU A 6 11.66 14.49 10.29
CA LEU A 6 10.27 14.54 10.78
C LEU A 6 9.61 15.89 10.44
N ALA A 7 10.37 16.97 10.40
CA ALA A 7 9.88 18.28 9.99
C ALA A 7 9.38 18.30 8.53
N ASP A 8 10.02 17.55 7.62
CA ASP A 8 9.59 17.45 6.24
C ASP A 8 8.25 16.73 6.14
N LEU A 9 8.08 15.66 6.92
CA LEU A 9 6.82 14.92 7.00
C LEU A 9 5.69 15.76 7.58
N GLU A 10 5.97 16.56 8.62
CA GLU A 10 5.00 17.52 9.16
C GLU A 10 4.56 18.55 8.11
N GLN A 11 5.51 19.13 7.38
CA GLN A 11 5.20 20.09 6.31
C GLN A 11 4.36 19.43 5.20
N LYS A 12 4.66 18.19 4.84
CA LYS A 12 3.89 17.41 3.84
C LYS A 12 2.48 17.12 4.33
N ALA A 13 2.32 16.67 5.56
CA ALA A 13 1.01 16.42 6.16
C ALA A 13 0.13 17.68 6.21
N GLN A 14 0.72 18.85 6.50
CA GLN A 14 -0.01 20.13 6.54
C GLN A 14 -0.47 20.63 5.16
N ARG A 15 0.19 20.20 4.08
CA ARG A 15 -0.17 20.59 2.70
C ARG A 15 -1.30 19.75 2.13
N LEU A 16 -1.66 18.64 2.78
CA LEU A 16 -2.76 17.81 2.34
C LEU A 16 -4.11 18.51 2.64
N PRO A 17 -5.13 18.30 1.80
CA PRO A 17 -6.47 18.82 2.05
C PRO A 17 -7.02 18.39 3.42
N PRO A 18 -7.86 19.21 4.10
CA PRO A 18 -8.45 18.86 5.39
C PRO A 18 -9.31 17.59 5.36
N ASP A 19 -9.94 17.31 4.21
CA ASP A 19 -10.77 16.14 3.93
C ASP A 19 -9.97 14.96 3.34
N PHE A 20 -8.64 15.06 3.31
CA PHE A 20 -7.80 13.99 2.81
C PHE A 20 -7.96 12.71 3.65
N SER A 21 -8.15 11.59 2.95
CA SER A 21 -8.15 10.26 3.53
C SER A 21 -7.49 9.23 2.62
N LEU A 22 -6.77 8.29 3.22
CA LEU A 22 -6.27 7.07 2.59
C LEU A 22 -7.36 6.00 2.44
N ALA A 23 -8.50 6.15 3.11
CA ALA A 23 -9.58 5.19 3.00
C ALA A 23 -10.31 5.29 1.65
N ILE A 24 -10.93 4.18 1.29
CA ILE A 24 -11.89 4.07 0.20
C ILE A 24 -13.26 3.73 0.77
N GLU A 25 -14.32 4.00 0.01
CA GLU A 25 -15.65 3.48 0.32
C GLU A 25 -15.59 1.95 0.45
N GLN A 26 -16.21 1.42 1.52
CA GLN A 26 -16.20 -0.01 1.81
C GLN A 26 -17.45 -0.69 1.25
N VAL A 27 -17.27 -1.88 0.67
CA VAL A 27 -18.38 -2.73 0.19
C VAL A 27 -18.54 -3.91 1.13
N THR A 28 -19.73 -4.03 1.72
CA THR A 28 -20.11 -5.16 2.56
C THR A 28 -21.06 -6.07 1.81
N LEU A 29 -20.75 -7.36 1.76
CA LEU A 29 -21.66 -8.39 1.28
C LEU A 29 -22.33 -9.07 2.48
N PRO A 30 -23.56 -9.60 2.33
CA PRO A 30 -24.18 -10.44 3.35
C PRO A 30 -23.27 -11.63 3.70
N GLU A 31 -23.21 -11.98 5.00
CA GLU A 31 -22.39 -13.11 5.46
C GLU A 31 -22.92 -14.47 4.97
N ASP A 32 -24.24 -14.55 4.77
CA ASP A 32 -24.99 -15.71 4.31
C ASP A 32 -25.16 -15.76 2.77
N LEU A 33 -24.40 -14.95 2.03
CA LEU A 33 -24.46 -14.91 0.57
C LEU A 33 -24.00 -16.25 -0.03
N ASP A 34 -24.95 -17.02 -0.54
CA ASP A 34 -24.69 -18.28 -1.26
C ASP A 34 -24.51 -18.01 -2.76
N ALA A 35 -23.25 -18.02 -3.20
CA ALA A 35 -22.88 -17.75 -4.59
C ALA A 35 -23.46 -18.77 -5.59
N ASP A 36 -23.69 -20.01 -5.17
CA ASP A 36 -24.21 -21.07 -6.03
C ASP A 36 -25.70 -20.88 -6.36
N ARG A 37 -26.39 -20.04 -5.59
CA ARG A 37 -27.80 -19.68 -5.80
C ARG A 37 -27.99 -18.40 -6.59
N LEU A 38 -26.93 -17.64 -6.85
CA LEU A 38 -27.02 -16.39 -7.58
C LEU A 38 -27.09 -16.67 -9.08
N SER A 39 -28.07 -16.06 -9.74
CA SER A 39 -27.98 -15.86 -11.18
C SER A 39 -26.81 -14.92 -11.52
N GLN A 40 -26.33 -14.98 -12.77
CA GLN A 40 -25.26 -14.09 -13.23
C GLN A 40 -25.64 -12.60 -13.08
N GLU A 41 -26.92 -12.26 -13.28
CA GLU A 41 -27.41 -10.89 -13.14
C GLU A 41 -27.39 -10.42 -11.68
N GLU A 42 -27.78 -11.28 -10.74
CA GLU A 42 -27.73 -10.96 -9.30
C GLU A 42 -26.29 -10.85 -8.80
N ALA A 43 -25.41 -11.76 -9.21
CA ALA A 43 -23.98 -11.67 -8.92
C ALA A 43 -23.37 -10.36 -9.45
N SER A 44 -23.80 -9.90 -10.63
CA SER A 44 -23.38 -8.62 -11.21
C SER A 44 -23.84 -7.43 -10.36
N LYS A 45 -25.06 -7.47 -9.81
CA LYS A 45 -25.58 -6.43 -8.91
C LYS A 45 -24.77 -6.33 -7.63
N TRP A 46 -24.34 -7.46 -7.07
CA TRP A 46 -23.47 -7.50 -5.90
C TRP A 46 -22.04 -7.00 -6.18
N LEU A 47 -21.53 -7.23 -7.39
CA LEU A 47 -20.22 -6.72 -7.81
C LEU A 47 -20.21 -5.21 -8.09
N ALA A 48 -21.34 -4.66 -8.55
CA ALA A 48 -21.42 -3.30 -9.08
C ALA A 48 -20.87 -2.20 -8.16
N PRO A 49 -21.12 -2.18 -6.83
CA PRO A 49 -20.53 -1.18 -5.95
C PRO A 49 -19.00 -1.21 -5.93
N ALA A 50 -18.41 -2.41 -5.85
CA ALA A 50 -16.95 -2.56 -5.84
C ALA A 50 -16.33 -2.15 -7.19
N LEU A 51 -16.99 -2.51 -8.30
CA LEU A 51 -16.59 -2.08 -9.63
C LEU A 51 -16.65 -0.55 -9.77
N ARG A 52 -17.72 0.10 -9.28
CA ARG A 52 -17.87 1.57 -9.29
C ARG A 52 -16.73 2.25 -8.52
N ILE A 53 -16.39 1.76 -7.34
CA ILE A 53 -15.32 2.32 -6.51
C ILE A 53 -13.96 2.14 -7.20
N LEU A 54 -13.67 0.93 -7.72
CA LEU A 54 -12.44 0.66 -8.47
C LEU A 54 -12.29 1.58 -9.68
N THR A 55 -13.36 1.72 -10.48
CA THR A 55 -13.36 2.53 -11.70
C THR A 55 -13.26 4.02 -11.41
N HIS A 56 -13.90 4.50 -10.35
CA HIS A 56 -13.71 5.87 -9.85
C HIS A 56 -12.23 6.16 -9.59
N HIS A 57 -11.55 5.31 -8.81
CA HIS A 57 -10.12 5.49 -8.53
C HIS A 57 -9.27 5.31 -9.79
N SER A 58 -9.60 4.35 -10.66
CA SER A 58 -8.84 4.06 -11.89
C SER A 58 -8.88 5.22 -12.88
N ASN A 59 -9.95 6.02 -12.89
CA ASN A 59 -10.13 7.15 -13.80
C ASN A 59 -9.74 8.50 -13.18
N MET A 60 -9.08 8.50 -12.00
CA MET A 60 -8.49 9.73 -11.46
C MET A 60 -7.34 10.21 -12.34
N LYS A 61 -7.17 11.54 -12.44
CA LYS A 61 -6.15 12.19 -13.30
C LYS A 61 -4.76 11.55 -13.28
N PRO A 62 -4.18 11.11 -12.13
CA PRO A 62 -2.88 10.45 -12.11
C PRO A 62 -2.78 9.15 -12.91
N HIS A 63 -3.92 8.52 -13.19
CA HIS A 63 -4.02 7.18 -13.78
C HIS A 63 -4.47 7.15 -15.25
N LEU A 64 -4.94 8.29 -15.79
CA LEU A 64 -5.56 8.41 -17.11
C LEU A 64 -4.56 8.36 -18.27
N GLU A 65 -3.48 9.12 -18.17
CA GLU A 65 -2.38 9.03 -19.12
C GLU A 65 -1.52 7.80 -18.78
N ASN A 66 -0.51 7.48 -19.58
CA ASN A 66 0.26 6.23 -19.52
C ASN A 66 0.94 5.84 -18.18
N GLY A 67 0.59 6.46 -17.04
CA GLY A 67 1.12 6.24 -15.69
C GLY A 67 2.57 6.72 -15.54
N MET A 68 3.19 7.09 -16.67
CA MET A 68 4.62 7.33 -16.88
C MET A 68 4.91 8.77 -17.29
N ASN A 69 3.93 9.69 -17.23
CA ASN A 69 4.29 11.10 -17.31
C ASN A 69 5.02 11.48 -16.01
N GLN A 70 5.93 12.46 -16.08
CA GLN A 70 6.69 12.94 -14.91
C GLN A 70 5.80 13.52 -13.78
N ASN A 71 4.47 13.55 -13.98
CA ASN A 71 3.49 14.01 -13.00
C ASN A 71 2.91 12.84 -12.17
N GLY A 72 2.79 11.64 -12.76
CA GLY A 72 2.23 10.44 -12.12
C GLY A 72 3.01 10.02 -10.87
N ILE A 73 4.31 10.28 -10.84
CA ILE A 73 5.20 9.96 -9.71
C ILE A 73 4.79 10.67 -8.40
N TYR A 74 3.95 11.70 -8.42
CA TYR A 74 3.63 12.47 -7.22
C TYR A 74 2.40 11.99 -6.43
N TYR A 75 1.83 10.85 -6.81
CA TYR A 75 0.49 10.42 -6.37
C TYR A 75 0.48 9.07 -5.66
N ASN A 76 1.45 8.79 -4.78
CA ASN A 76 1.54 7.51 -4.05
C ASN A 76 0.25 7.18 -3.29
N ASN A 77 -0.41 8.20 -2.73
CA ASN A 77 -1.70 8.06 -2.06
C ASN A 77 -2.81 7.58 -3.01
N ASP A 78 -2.82 8.05 -4.26
CA ASP A 78 -3.83 7.66 -5.25
C ASP A 78 -3.60 6.24 -5.75
N TYR A 79 -2.35 5.85 -6.01
CA TYR A 79 -2.01 4.47 -6.35
C TYR A 79 -2.33 3.52 -5.19
N PHE A 80 -2.02 3.91 -3.95
CA PHE A 80 -2.37 3.14 -2.77
C PHE A 80 -3.89 2.92 -2.67
N ARG A 81 -4.69 3.97 -2.84
CA ARG A 81 -6.16 3.89 -2.85
C ARG A 81 -6.70 3.06 -4.01
N LEU A 82 -6.11 3.18 -5.20
CA LEU A 82 -6.43 2.34 -6.35
C LEU A 82 -6.21 0.86 -6.02
N TYR A 83 -5.09 0.52 -5.38
CA TYR A 83 -4.82 -0.85 -4.98
C TYR A 83 -5.78 -1.36 -3.91
N LEU A 84 -6.14 -0.54 -2.90
CA LEU A 84 -7.19 -0.89 -1.96
C LEU A 84 -8.51 -1.20 -2.66
N ALA A 85 -8.90 -0.37 -3.63
CA ALA A 85 -10.13 -0.57 -4.38
C ALA A 85 -10.08 -1.83 -5.25
N PHE A 86 -8.90 -2.15 -5.79
CA PHE A 86 -8.66 -3.36 -6.55
C PHE A 86 -8.78 -4.61 -5.66
N VAL A 87 -8.16 -4.63 -4.48
CA VAL A 87 -8.29 -5.73 -3.51
C VAL A 87 -9.75 -5.92 -3.09
N GLN A 88 -10.48 -4.83 -2.81
CA GLN A 88 -11.91 -4.89 -2.53
C GLN A 88 -12.70 -5.53 -3.68
N PHE A 89 -12.43 -5.10 -4.92
CA PHE A 89 -13.04 -5.70 -6.10
C PHE A 89 -12.71 -7.20 -6.21
N GLN A 90 -11.45 -7.61 -6.02
CA GLN A 90 -11.07 -9.01 -6.07
C GLN A 90 -11.80 -9.85 -5.03
N ASN A 91 -11.92 -9.34 -3.79
CA ASN A 91 -12.61 -10.03 -2.70
C ASN A 91 -14.10 -10.19 -2.99
N VAL A 92 -14.76 -9.15 -3.48
CA VAL A 92 -16.18 -9.19 -3.88
C VAL A 92 -16.35 -10.14 -5.07
N PHE A 93 -15.51 -10.02 -6.09
CA PHE A 93 -15.55 -10.89 -7.28
C PHE A 93 -15.36 -12.36 -6.93
N ALA A 94 -14.39 -12.69 -6.09
CA ALA A 94 -14.14 -14.08 -5.67
C ALA A 94 -15.28 -14.66 -4.83
N LYS A 95 -16.07 -13.82 -4.16
CA LYS A 95 -17.28 -14.24 -3.44
C LYS A 95 -18.45 -14.49 -4.39
N VAL A 96 -18.70 -13.60 -5.35
CA VAL A 96 -19.87 -13.68 -6.24
C VAL A 96 -19.65 -14.52 -7.50
N PHE A 97 -18.39 -14.74 -7.90
CA PHE A 97 -17.98 -15.55 -9.06
C PHE A 97 -16.85 -16.52 -8.68
N PRO A 98 -17.04 -17.41 -7.68
CA PRO A 98 -15.97 -18.24 -7.11
C PRO A 98 -15.31 -19.18 -8.13
N ASN A 99 -16.05 -19.60 -9.16
CA ASN A 99 -15.57 -20.52 -10.20
C ASN A 99 -14.83 -19.83 -11.35
N GLN A 100 -14.77 -18.50 -11.37
CA GLN A 100 -14.12 -17.73 -12.44
C GLN A 100 -12.72 -17.23 -12.07
N VAL A 101 -12.30 -17.43 -10.82
CA VAL A 101 -11.02 -16.96 -10.30
C VAL A 101 -10.35 -18.01 -9.44
N ILE A 102 -9.02 -17.96 -9.44
CA ILE A 102 -8.18 -18.73 -8.55
C ILE A 102 -8.09 -17.95 -7.24
N ARG A 103 -8.41 -18.59 -6.10
CA ARG A 103 -8.26 -17.97 -4.79
C ARG A 103 -6.79 -17.88 -4.44
N ILE A 104 -6.21 -16.73 -4.69
CA ILE A 104 -4.85 -16.40 -4.25
C ILE A 104 -4.97 -15.99 -2.78
N ALA A 105 -4.25 -16.68 -1.89
CA ALA A 105 -4.12 -16.24 -0.51
C ALA A 105 -3.60 -14.80 -0.52
N THR A 106 -4.37 -13.88 0.06
CA THR A 106 -3.90 -12.50 0.20
C THR A 106 -2.62 -12.53 1.02
N PRO A 107 -1.52 -11.88 0.61
CA PRO A 107 -0.30 -11.86 1.40
C PRO A 107 -0.52 -10.98 2.64
N THR A 108 -1.17 -11.54 3.66
CA THR A 108 -1.37 -10.92 4.97
C THR A 108 -0.10 -10.98 5.81
N SER A 109 0.82 -11.90 5.50
CA SER A 109 2.16 -12.00 6.08
C SER A 109 3.22 -11.94 4.98
N LEU A 110 4.34 -11.28 5.29
CA LEU A 110 5.58 -11.39 4.50
C LEU A 110 6.22 -12.79 4.63
N ASP A 111 5.73 -13.58 5.60
CA ASP A 111 6.20 -14.93 5.94
C ASP A 111 5.31 -16.04 5.35
N ASP A 112 4.47 -15.74 4.34
CA ASP A 112 3.61 -16.76 3.74
C ASP A 112 4.45 -17.70 2.85
N GLU A 113 5.08 -18.70 3.48
CA GLU A 113 5.66 -19.91 2.89
C GLU A 113 4.58 -20.82 2.25
N SER A 114 3.60 -20.24 1.56
CA SER A 114 2.71 -20.98 0.67
C SER A 114 3.57 -21.51 -0.48
N GLY A 115 3.98 -22.77 -0.38
CA GLY A 115 4.98 -23.49 -1.19
C GLY A 115 4.69 -23.69 -2.68
N GLY A 116 3.97 -22.77 -3.31
CA GLY A 116 3.94 -22.62 -4.76
C GLY A 116 5.13 -21.79 -5.24
N SER A 117 5.69 -22.12 -6.40
CA SER A 117 6.76 -21.30 -6.96
C SER A 117 6.24 -19.90 -7.30
N GLU A 118 7.06 -18.86 -7.22
CA GLU A 118 6.65 -17.48 -7.60
C GLU A 118 6.07 -17.42 -9.03
N LYS A 119 6.57 -18.29 -9.92
CA LYS A 119 6.04 -18.46 -11.28
C LYS A 119 4.59 -18.93 -11.30
N ASP A 120 4.19 -19.75 -10.34
CA ASP A 120 2.80 -20.22 -10.20
C ASP A 120 1.91 -19.07 -9.70
N LYS A 121 2.35 -18.32 -8.68
CA LYS A 121 1.62 -17.14 -8.17
C LYS A 121 1.42 -16.08 -9.25
N ASP A 122 2.46 -15.82 -10.06
CA ASP A 122 2.39 -14.90 -11.20
C ASP A 122 1.43 -15.38 -12.29
N ARG A 123 1.42 -16.70 -12.56
CA ARG A 123 0.50 -17.30 -13.53
C ARG A 123 -0.95 -17.20 -13.06
N GLU A 124 -1.21 -17.46 -11.78
CA GLU A 124 -2.54 -17.34 -11.17
C GLU A 124 -3.03 -15.89 -11.18
N ARG A 125 -2.18 -14.93 -10.80
CA ARG A 125 -2.50 -13.50 -10.88
C ARG A 125 -2.85 -13.10 -12.32
N ASN A 126 -2.08 -13.55 -13.30
CA ASN A 126 -2.36 -13.27 -14.71
C ASN A 126 -3.67 -13.91 -15.21
N ALA A 127 -4.00 -15.11 -14.73
CA ALA A 127 -5.28 -15.76 -15.03
C ALA A 127 -6.46 -14.97 -14.47
N ASN A 128 -6.36 -14.54 -13.21
CA ASN A 128 -7.37 -13.69 -12.57
C ASN A 128 -7.54 -12.35 -13.28
N MET A 129 -6.43 -11.69 -13.66
CA MET A 129 -6.49 -10.43 -14.43
C MET A 129 -7.22 -10.61 -15.76
N LYS A 130 -7.07 -11.76 -16.42
CA LYS A 130 -7.83 -12.07 -17.64
C LYS A 130 -9.33 -12.18 -17.36
N ALA A 131 -9.72 -12.81 -16.26
CA ALA A 131 -11.13 -12.92 -15.85
C ALA A 131 -11.74 -11.54 -15.51
N TYR A 132 -10.97 -10.65 -14.89
CA TYR A 132 -11.46 -9.31 -14.52
C TYR A 132 -11.63 -8.36 -15.70
N ARG A 133 -10.88 -8.56 -16.79
CA ARG A 133 -10.78 -7.61 -17.90
C ARG A 133 -12.13 -7.20 -18.48
N SER A 134 -13.02 -8.17 -18.76
CA SER A 134 -14.35 -7.90 -19.34
C SER A 134 -15.26 -7.07 -18.45
N TRP A 135 -14.98 -7.05 -17.13
CA TRP A 135 -15.75 -6.30 -16.15
C TRP A 135 -15.20 -4.90 -15.92
N ILE A 136 -13.88 -4.73 -15.99
CA ILE A 136 -13.23 -3.46 -15.64
C ILE A 136 -13.01 -2.59 -16.88
N GLU A 137 -12.46 -3.15 -17.95
CA GLU A 137 -12.01 -2.41 -19.14
C GLU A 137 -13.10 -1.51 -19.76
N PRO A 138 -14.38 -1.93 -19.87
CA PRO A 138 -15.43 -1.08 -20.42
C PRO A 138 -15.69 0.21 -19.64
N HIS A 139 -15.28 0.26 -18.37
CA HIS A 139 -15.48 1.41 -17.48
C HIS A 139 -14.22 2.26 -17.31
N LEU A 140 -13.10 1.88 -17.95
CA LEU A 140 -11.88 2.66 -17.95
C LEU A 140 -11.97 3.77 -19.01
N THR A 141 -11.47 4.96 -18.69
CA THR A 141 -11.27 6.02 -19.68
C THR A 141 -10.40 5.50 -20.82
N GLU A 142 -10.84 5.72 -22.06
CA GLU A 142 -10.21 5.22 -23.29
C GLU A 142 -10.03 3.68 -23.33
N SER A 143 -10.71 2.93 -22.43
CA SER A 143 -10.54 1.48 -22.29
C SER A 143 -9.08 1.06 -22.10
N ASN A 144 -8.27 1.88 -21.42
CA ASN A 144 -6.82 1.66 -21.31
C ASN A 144 -6.46 0.60 -20.25
N TRP A 145 -6.75 -0.67 -20.56
CA TRP A 145 -6.46 -1.82 -19.70
C TRP A 145 -4.97 -1.95 -19.34
N ALA A 146 -4.08 -1.63 -20.28
CA ALA A 146 -2.64 -1.72 -20.05
C ALA A 146 -2.16 -0.73 -18.98
N ALA A 147 -2.66 0.51 -18.99
CA ALA A 147 -2.36 1.50 -17.96
C ALA A 147 -2.92 1.07 -16.60
N PHE A 148 -4.19 0.63 -16.55
CA PHE A 148 -4.80 0.13 -15.32
C PHE A 148 -3.96 -0.95 -14.64
N ARG A 149 -3.52 -1.99 -15.37
CA ARG A 149 -2.69 -3.06 -14.80
C ARG A 149 -1.38 -2.55 -14.20
N ARG A 150 -0.72 -1.61 -14.86
CA ARG A 150 0.53 -1.00 -14.36
C ARG A 150 0.27 -0.17 -13.09
N ASN A 151 -0.80 0.62 -13.09
CA ASN A 151 -1.14 1.49 -11.97
C ASN A 151 -1.52 0.68 -10.72
N VAL A 152 -2.24 -0.45 -10.89
CA VAL A 152 -2.51 -1.40 -9.80
C VAL A 152 -1.22 -1.98 -9.23
N MET A 153 -0.27 -2.39 -10.07
CA MET A 153 1.04 -2.89 -9.63
C MET A 153 1.82 -1.83 -8.84
N VAL A 154 1.80 -0.57 -9.27
CA VAL A 154 2.41 0.54 -8.51
C VAL A 154 1.76 0.67 -7.13
N GLY A 155 0.44 0.58 -7.06
CA GLY A 155 -0.29 0.63 -5.80
C GLY A 155 0.01 -0.56 -4.87
N GLU A 156 0.19 -1.77 -5.42
CA GLU A 156 0.62 -2.96 -4.69
C GLU A 156 1.99 -2.74 -4.04
N ARG A 157 2.93 -2.18 -4.80
CA ARG A 157 4.27 -1.81 -4.32
C ARG A 157 4.19 -0.80 -3.18
N MET A 158 3.33 0.20 -3.29
CA MET A 158 3.10 1.16 -2.19
C MET A 158 2.54 0.46 -0.95
N MET A 159 1.58 -0.45 -1.12
CA MET A 159 1.02 -1.24 -0.03
C MET A 159 2.10 -2.07 0.68
N GLN A 160 2.93 -2.81 -0.06
CA GLN A 160 4.02 -3.61 0.49
C GLN A 160 5.00 -2.74 1.29
N LEU A 161 5.38 -1.57 0.76
CA LEU A 161 6.24 -0.64 1.49
C LEU A 161 5.58 -0.16 2.80
N THR A 162 4.28 0.17 2.78
CA THR A 162 3.56 0.57 4.00
C THR A 162 3.49 -0.54 5.05
N LYS A 163 3.49 -1.81 4.65
CA LYS A 163 3.55 -2.94 5.59
C LYS A 163 4.93 -3.06 6.26
N VAL A 164 6.00 -2.75 5.53
CA VAL A 164 7.37 -2.82 6.08
C VAL A 164 7.66 -1.65 7.00
N VAL A 165 7.35 -0.42 6.59
CA VAL A 165 7.80 0.79 7.33
C VAL A 165 6.68 1.66 7.89
N GLY A 166 5.41 1.38 7.57
CA GLY A 166 4.25 2.17 8.01
C GLY A 166 3.71 3.12 6.95
N GLN A 167 2.47 3.56 7.12
CA GLN A 167 1.74 4.36 6.11
C GLN A 167 2.27 5.79 5.97
N GLY A 168 3.01 6.32 6.94
CA GLY A 168 3.63 7.65 6.86
C GLY A 168 4.55 7.82 5.65
N VAL A 169 5.06 6.71 5.10
CA VAL A 169 5.90 6.70 3.90
C VAL A 169 5.17 7.26 2.67
N LEU A 170 3.83 7.20 2.65
CA LEU A 170 3.01 7.73 1.57
C LEU A 170 3.03 9.27 1.49
N LEU A 171 3.49 9.96 2.55
CA LEU A 171 3.75 11.40 2.51
C LEU A 171 4.95 11.75 1.63
N MET A 172 5.85 10.79 1.39
CA MET A 172 7.11 10.98 0.65
C MET A 172 6.93 10.78 -0.86
N THR A 173 5.89 11.41 -1.42
CA THR A 173 5.51 11.24 -2.83
C THR A 173 6.59 11.69 -3.82
N LYS A 174 7.38 12.71 -3.53
CA LYS A 174 8.42 13.17 -4.48
C LYS A 174 9.72 12.38 -4.34
N GLU A 175 10.03 11.98 -3.12
CA GLU A 175 11.34 11.48 -2.71
C GLU A 175 11.46 9.97 -2.93
N LEU A 176 10.36 9.22 -2.76
CA LEU A 176 10.31 7.79 -3.11
C LEU A 176 10.12 7.58 -4.60
N SER A 177 9.36 8.47 -5.22
CA SER A 177 8.88 8.28 -6.58
C SER A 177 9.70 9.05 -7.61
N GLY A 178 10.73 9.78 -7.16
CA GLY A 178 11.73 10.43 -7.99
C GLY A 178 12.25 9.50 -9.09
N SER A 179 11.78 9.74 -10.30
CA SER A 179 12.18 9.19 -11.59
C SER A 179 12.12 7.67 -11.83
N LYS A 180 12.28 6.74 -10.87
CA LYS A 180 12.52 5.31 -11.24
C LYS A 180 12.04 4.19 -10.29
N LEU A 181 11.74 4.43 -9.02
CA LEU A 181 11.61 3.33 -8.05
C LEU A 181 10.41 2.38 -8.28
N HIS A 182 9.22 2.91 -8.59
CA HIS A 182 8.02 2.09 -8.77
C HIS A 182 7.75 1.70 -10.24
N LEU A 183 8.40 2.39 -11.20
CA LEU A 183 8.15 2.20 -12.64
C LEU A 183 9.26 1.40 -13.36
N THR A 184 10.51 1.48 -12.90
CA THR A 184 11.65 0.85 -13.59
C THR A 184 12.04 -0.48 -12.96
N PHE A 185 11.72 -0.68 -11.68
CA PHE A 185 11.94 -1.97 -11.04
C PHE A 185 11.11 -3.03 -11.76
N THR A 186 11.80 -4.05 -12.27
CA THR A 186 11.20 -5.35 -12.61
C THR A 186 10.57 -5.95 -11.34
N ASN A 187 9.72 -6.97 -11.49
CA ASN A 187 9.14 -7.65 -10.32
C ASN A 187 10.26 -8.21 -9.43
N ASN A 188 11.24 -8.90 -10.01
CA ASN A 188 12.35 -9.46 -9.28
C ASN A 188 13.18 -8.42 -8.51
N GLU A 189 13.51 -7.27 -9.13
CA GLU A 189 14.24 -6.20 -8.44
C GLU A 189 13.42 -5.62 -7.27
N TRP A 190 12.10 -5.53 -7.44
CA TRP A 190 11.21 -5.05 -6.39
C TRP A 190 11.12 -6.03 -5.22
N ASP A 191 10.99 -7.32 -5.53
CA ASP A 191 10.92 -8.38 -4.53
C ASP A 191 12.25 -8.47 -3.76
N GLU A 192 13.39 -8.41 -4.46
CA GLU A 192 14.71 -8.35 -3.83
C GLU A 192 14.84 -7.12 -2.93
N PHE A 193 14.35 -5.95 -3.37
CA PHE A 193 14.36 -4.73 -2.59
C PHE A 193 13.54 -4.84 -1.30
N ILE A 194 12.29 -5.29 -1.40
CA ILE A 194 11.39 -5.45 -0.24
C ILE A 194 11.92 -6.52 0.72
N GLN A 195 12.36 -7.67 0.20
CA GLN A 195 12.98 -8.71 1.03
C GLN A 195 14.29 -8.21 1.65
N GLY A 196 15.12 -7.47 0.90
CA GLY A 196 16.33 -6.84 1.43
C GLY A 196 16.03 -5.89 2.58
N LEU A 197 14.94 -5.14 2.47
CA LEU A 197 14.50 -4.22 3.50
C LEU A 197 14.00 -4.98 4.72
N SER A 198 13.12 -5.97 4.54
CA SER A 198 12.58 -6.74 5.67
C SER A 198 13.65 -7.54 6.43
N HIS A 199 14.68 -8.04 5.74
CA HIS A 199 15.77 -8.82 6.33
C HIS A 199 16.98 -7.97 6.77
N GLY A 200 16.92 -6.64 6.63
CA GLY A 200 17.99 -5.75 7.07
C GLY A 200 19.26 -5.75 6.22
N ARG A 201 19.22 -6.35 5.02
CA ARG A 201 20.38 -6.40 4.10
C ARG A 201 20.86 -5.00 3.70
N TRP A 202 20.00 -3.99 3.80
CA TRP A 202 20.33 -2.61 3.44
C TRP A 202 21.05 -1.81 4.53
N ASP A 203 21.16 -2.33 5.75
CA ASP A 203 21.85 -1.62 6.85
C ASP A 203 23.33 -1.37 6.53
N GLU A 204 23.98 -2.33 5.86
CA GLU A 204 25.40 -2.23 5.45
C GLU A 204 25.66 -1.09 4.46
N THR A 205 24.61 -0.60 3.79
CA THR A 205 24.72 0.48 2.81
C THR A 205 24.71 1.87 3.45
N ILE A 206 24.55 1.95 4.77
CA ILE A 206 24.40 3.19 5.54
C ILE A 206 25.51 3.30 6.58
N ASP A 207 26.10 4.49 6.66
CA ASP A 207 27.07 4.82 7.70
C ASP A 207 26.35 5.23 9.00
N TRP A 208 26.29 4.29 9.96
CA TRP A 208 25.68 4.45 11.28
C TRP A 208 26.62 5.06 12.33
N SER A 209 27.89 5.31 12.00
CA SER A 209 28.92 5.72 12.98
C SER A 209 28.65 7.06 13.67
N HIS A 210 27.74 7.86 13.13
CA HIS A 210 27.39 9.19 13.59
C HIS A 210 26.03 9.28 14.31
N GLU A 211 25.35 8.15 14.56
CA GLU A 211 24.07 8.15 15.26
C GLU A 211 24.25 7.96 16.77
N GLU A 212 23.98 9.01 17.54
CA GLU A 212 24.09 9.02 19.02
C GLU A 212 22.95 8.24 19.70
N GLU A 213 21.81 8.04 19.02
CA GLU A 213 20.66 7.29 19.53
C GLU A 213 20.32 6.12 18.59
N GLN A 214 20.69 4.89 18.97
CA GLN A 214 20.20 3.72 18.26
C GLN A 214 18.69 3.60 18.44
N VAL A 215 17.95 3.58 17.33
CA VAL A 215 16.50 3.34 17.36
C VAL A 215 16.26 1.86 17.66
N GLU A 216 16.07 1.54 18.94
CA GLU A 216 15.57 0.21 19.34
C GLU A 216 14.20 -0.05 18.71
N GLY A 217 14.04 -1.24 18.12
CA GLY A 217 12.81 -1.68 17.50
C GLY A 217 12.77 -3.20 17.31
N ALA A 218 11.62 -3.70 16.86
CA ALA A 218 11.36 -5.14 16.75
C ALA A 218 12.05 -5.81 15.54
N SER A 219 12.62 -5.04 14.62
CA SER A 219 13.38 -5.59 13.50
C SER A 219 14.86 -5.69 13.85
N ASN A 220 15.54 -6.70 13.31
CA ASN A 220 17.00 -6.79 13.37
C ASN A 220 17.70 -5.72 12.51
N SER A 221 16.94 -4.93 11.73
CA SER A 221 17.45 -3.85 10.89
C SER A 221 17.32 -2.48 11.55
N LEU A 222 18.45 -1.78 11.69
CA LEU A 222 18.53 -0.40 12.15
C LEU A 222 17.78 0.53 11.20
N LEU A 223 17.96 0.35 9.89
CA LEU A 223 17.24 1.12 8.88
C LEU A 223 15.73 0.96 9.02
N VAL A 224 15.23 -0.28 9.09
CA VAL A 224 13.79 -0.52 9.23
C VAL A 224 13.26 0.06 10.52
N ASN A 225 14.01 -0.05 11.63
CA ASN A 225 13.59 0.55 12.90
C ASN A 225 13.49 2.07 12.82
N GLU A 226 14.47 2.74 12.20
CA GLU A 226 14.45 4.18 11.96
C GLU A 226 13.25 4.59 11.07
N LEU A 227 13.04 3.89 9.96
CA LEU A 227 11.94 4.17 9.03
C LEU A 227 10.58 3.89 9.68
N LYS A 228 10.42 2.79 10.42
CA LYS A 228 9.21 2.48 11.20
C LYS A 228 8.94 3.55 12.24
N TYR A 229 9.98 4.02 12.92
CA TYR A 229 9.83 5.12 13.87
C TYR A 229 9.35 6.40 13.16
N LYS A 230 9.94 6.76 12.02
CA LYS A 230 9.56 7.97 11.26
C LYS A 230 8.17 7.89 10.64
N PHE A 231 7.84 6.78 10.00
CA PHE A 231 6.64 6.58 9.20
C PHE A 231 5.51 5.84 9.92
N ALA A 232 5.61 5.67 11.24
CA ALA A 232 4.63 4.95 12.04
C ALA A 232 3.20 5.43 11.74
N THR A 233 2.34 4.48 11.35
CA THR A 233 0.99 4.78 10.86
C THR A 233 0.19 5.63 11.84
N HIS A 234 0.18 5.28 13.13
CA HIS A 234 -0.60 5.95 14.18
C HIS A 234 -0.23 7.42 14.40
N LEU A 235 0.91 7.86 13.87
CA LEU A 235 1.29 9.26 13.89
C LEU A 235 0.72 10.00 12.70
N TRP A 236 0.64 9.40 11.52
CA TRP A 236 0.28 10.15 10.32
C TRP A 236 -1.19 9.98 9.95
N PHE A 237 -1.72 8.77 10.15
CA PHE A 237 -3.06 8.39 9.73
C PHE A 237 -3.82 7.69 10.87
N THR A 238 -5.10 8.01 10.99
CA THR A 238 -6.02 7.31 11.87
C THR A 238 -6.31 5.91 11.31
N HIS A 239 -6.97 5.06 12.10
CA HIS A 239 -7.42 3.75 11.61
C HIS A 239 -8.47 3.88 10.48
N GLN A 240 -9.16 5.02 10.38
CA GLN A 240 -10.04 5.34 9.26
C GLN A 240 -9.32 6.01 8.07
N GLY A 241 -7.99 6.12 8.12
CA GLY A 241 -7.18 6.67 7.03
C GLY A 241 -7.14 8.20 6.94
N SER A 242 -7.83 8.93 7.82
CA SER A 242 -7.74 10.40 7.89
C SER A 242 -6.44 10.86 8.55
N LEU A 243 -6.04 12.11 8.32
CA LEU A 243 -4.84 12.65 8.95
C LEU A 243 -5.00 12.82 10.45
N VAL A 244 -4.00 12.38 11.21
CA VAL A 244 -3.91 12.68 12.64
C VAL A 244 -3.60 14.16 12.82
N PRO A 245 -4.24 14.89 13.75
CA PRO A 245 -3.92 16.29 14.01
C PRO A 245 -2.48 16.49 14.51
N ALA A 246 -1.83 17.60 14.13
CA ALA A 246 -0.44 17.89 14.52
C ALA A 246 -0.23 17.94 16.05
N ALA A 247 -1.23 18.43 16.80
CA ALA A 247 -1.20 18.45 18.26
C ALA A 247 -1.16 17.02 18.85
N GLU A 248 -1.95 16.11 18.29
CA GLU A 248 -1.99 14.70 18.70
C GLU A 248 -0.70 13.97 18.35
N ARG A 249 -0.12 14.23 17.17
CA ARG A 249 1.21 13.73 16.78
C ARG A 249 2.28 14.13 17.78
N LYS A 250 2.35 15.42 18.12
CA LYS A 250 3.32 15.96 19.07
C LYS A 250 3.15 15.32 20.45
N ALA A 251 1.91 15.15 20.91
CA ALA A 251 1.61 14.49 22.17
C ALA A 251 2.00 13.00 22.16
N ALA A 252 1.74 12.27 21.06
CA ALA A 252 2.15 10.87 20.90
C ALA A 252 3.67 10.72 20.96
N ARG A 253 4.43 11.55 20.23
CA ARG A 253 5.90 11.55 20.27
C ARG A 253 6.45 11.86 21.66
N LEU A 254 5.83 12.80 22.38
CA LEU A 254 6.27 13.13 23.74
C LEU A 254 6.05 11.94 24.69
N ARG A 255 4.94 11.21 24.53
CA ARG A 255 4.65 9.98 25.29
C ARG A 255 5.66 8.87 24.99
N GLU A 256 5.96 8.61 23.72
CA GLU A 256 6.96 7.62 23.29
C GLU A 256 8.34 7.92 23.88
N ARG A 257 8.78 9.19 23.84
CA ARG A 257 10.05 9.62 24.45
C ARG A 257 10.08 9.44 25.96
N LYS A 258 8.97 9.70 26.66
CA LYS A 258 8.87 9.48 28.11
C LYS A 258 8.92 7.99 28.46
N GLN A 259 8.21 7.15 27.71
CA GLN A 259 8.19 5.69 27.91
C GLN A 259 9.57 5.06 27.70
N LYS A 260 10.32 5.48 26.68
CA LYS A 260 11.71 5.04 26.48
C LYS A 260 12.60 5.41 27.67
N LYS A 261 12.47 6.65 28.18
CA LYS A 261 13.23 7.09 29.36
C LYS A 261 12.90 6.28 30.62
N THR A 262 11.64 5.96 30.88
CA THR A 262 11.24 5.14 32.03
C THR A 262 11.69 3.68 31.92
N ASN A 263 11.68 3.10 30.71
CA ASN A 263 12.11 1.72 30.49
C ASN A 263 13.64 1.59 30.52
N GLY A 264 14.38 2.60 30.06
CA GLY A 264 15.85 2.62 30.10
C GLY A 264 16.44 2.86 31.51
N THR A 265 15.66 3.40 32.45
CA THR A 265 16.10 3.60 33.85
C THR A 265 15.87 2.39 34.77
N GLY A 266 15.36 1.27 34.24
CA GLY A 266 15.03 0.06 35.01
C GLY A 266 16.09 -1.05 35.03
N SER A 267 17.29 -0.79 34.49
CA SER A 267 18.42 -1.74 34.50
C SER A 267 19.64 -1.08 35.14
N LEU A 268 19.64 -1.02 36.48
CA LEU A 268 20.80 -0.81 37.33
C LEU A 268 20.69 -1.73 38.53
#